data_AF-A0A9D5QSC9-F1
#
_entry.id   AF-A0A9D5QSC9-F1
#
_cell.length_a   1.000
_cell.length_b   1.000
_cell.length_c   1.000
_cell.angle_alpha   90.00
_cell.angle_beta   90.00
_cell.angle_gamma   90.00
#
_symmetry.space_group_name_H-M   'P 1'
#
loop_
_entity.id
_entity.type
_entity.pdbx_description
1 polymer ?
#
loop_
_entity_poly.entity_id
_entity_poly.type
_entity_poly.pdbx_seq_one_letter_code
_entity_poly.pdbx_strand_id
1 'polypeptide(L)' 'MVHIGKAIEAEMRRQERTPSWLARKINCERTNVYYIFSQPSINTDMLMRISKALNHDFFQDLSQYVSQPPAEP' A
#
# COMPACT_ATOMS: atom_id res chain seq x y z
N MET A 1 3.20 7.41 -12.26
CA MET A 1 2.57 6.18 -11.73
C MET A 1 2.68 6.19 -10.22
N VAL A 2 1.62 5.76 -9.52
CA VAL A 2 1.65 5.59 -8.05
C VAL A 2 2.61 4.48 -7.72
N HIS A 3 3.52 4.74 -6.78
CA HIS A 3 4.30 3.67 -6.19
C HIS A 3 3.51 3.09 -5.00
N ILE A 4 2.79 1.98 -5.20
CA ILE A 4 1.84 1.48 -4.19
C ILE A 4 2.51 1.13 -2.86
N GLY A 5 3.73 0.58 -2.90
CA GLY A 5 4.50 0.30 -1.69
C GLY A 5 4.77 1.53 -0.84
N LYS A 6 4.98 2.70 -1.47
CA LYS A 6 5.22 3.97 -0.78
C LYS A 6 3.94 4.59 -0.24
N ALA A 7 2.82 4.45 -0.96
CA ALA A 7 1.52 4.84 -0.45
C ALA A 7 1.15 4.04 0.82
N ILE A 8 1.38 2.72 0.81
CA ILE A 8 1.18 1.86 1.98
C ILE A 8 2.09 2.27 3.14
N GLU A 9 3.37 2.55 2.88
CA GLU A 9 4.32 3.00 3.91
C GLU A 9 3.86 4.33 4.53
N ALA A 10 3.44 5.29 3.70
CA ALA A 10 2.96 6.59 4.15
C ALA A 10 1.69 6.47 5.01
N GLU A 11 0.71 5.67 4.57
CA GLU A 11 -0.54 5.46 5.31
C GLU A 11 -0.30 4.74 6.64
N MET A 12 0.55 3.70 6.66
CA MET A 12 0.94 3.03 7.89
C MET A 12 1.59 4.01 8.90
N ARG A 13 2.48 4.88 8.42
CA ARG A 13 3.12 5.91 9.25
C ARG A 13 2.14 6.98 9.72
N ARG A 14 1.19 7.39 8.89
CA ARG A 14 0.10 8.33 9.25
C ARG A 14 -0.75 7.81 10.40
N GLN A 15 -0.93 6.50 10.49
CA GLN A 15 -1.63 5.83 11.60
C GLN A 15 -0.72 5.48 12.80
N GLU A 16 0.53 5.95 12.81
CA GLU A 16 1.53 5.70 13.86
C GLU A 16 1.78 4.20 14.09
N ARG A 17 1.63 3.38 13.04
CA ARG A 17 1.87 1.93 13.09
C ARG A 17 3.29 1.59 12.70
N THR A 18 3.76 0.43 13.16
CA THR A 18 5.10 -0.07 12.87
C THR A 18 5.09 -1.15 11.79
N PRO A 19 6.21 -1.36 11.06
CA PRO A 19 6.33 -2.48 10.11
C PRO A 19 6.05 -3.85 10.76
N SER A 20 6.46 -4.03 12.01
CA SER A 20 6.18 -5.26 12.79
C SER A 20 4.69 -5.44 13.06
N TRP A 21 3.95 -4.36 13.29
CA TRP A 21 2.50 -4.41 13.45
C TRP A 21 1.82 -4.83 12.15
N LEU A 22 2.24 -4.25 11.02
CA LEU A 22 1.67 -4.59 9.72
C LEU A 22 1.95 -6.04 9.34
N ALA A 23 3.19 -6.50 9.54
CA ALA A 23 3.62 -7.89 9.33
C ALA A 23 2.70 -8.89 10.06
N ARG A 24 2.39 -8.64 11.34
CA ARG A 24 1.47 -9.47 12.12
C ARG A 24 0.04 -9.43 11.57
N LYS A 25 -0.44 -8.27 11.12
CA LYS A 25 -1.81 -8.10 10.60
C LYS A 25 -2.03 -8.81 9.27
N ILE A 26 -1.03 -8.86 8.40
CA ILE A 26 -1.12 -9.53 7.09
C ILE A 26 -0.51 -10.94 7.07
N ASN A 27 -0.17 -11.48 8.25
CA ASN A 27 0.46 -12.78 8.46
C ASN A 27 1.70 -13.01 7.57
N CYS A 28 2.63 -12.06 7.60
CA CYS A 28 3.88 -12.11 6.84
C CYS A 28 5.08 -11.78 7.75
N GLU A 29 6.28 -12.13 7.31
CA GLU A 29 7.51 -11.74 8.00
C GLU A 29 7.81 -10.24 7.87
N ARG A 30 8.49 -9.67 8.88
CA ARG A 30 8.84 -8.24 8.91
C ARG A 30 9.66 -7.82 7.70
N THR A 31 10.57 -8.67 7.23
CA THR A 31 11.42 -8.40 6.06
C THR A 31 10.60 -8.22 4.79
N ASN A 32 9.49 -8.97 4.68
CA ASN A 32 8.58 -8.87 3.54
C ASN A 32 7.82 -7.53 3.53
N VAL A 33 7.59 -6.92 4.70
CA VAL A 33 6.98 -5.57 4.77
C VAL A 33 7.89 -4.50 4.18
N TYR A 34 9.18 -4.53 4.47
CA TYR A 34 10.13 -3.61 3.84
C TYR A 34 10.26 -3.85 2.33
N TYR A 35 10.19 -5.11 1.90
CA TYR A 35 10.13 -5.44 0.48
C TYR A 35 8.86 -4.89 -0.19
N ILE A 36 7.68 -5.03 0.44
CA ILE A 36 6.42 -4.43 -0.04
C ILE A 36 6.57 -2.92 -0.24
N PHE A 37 7.23 -2.22 0.68
CA PHE A 37 7.43 -0.77 0.56
C PHE A 37 8.33 -0.36 -0.62
N SER A 38 9.22 -1.24 -1.09
CA SER A 38 10.05 -1.00 -2.27
C SER A 38 9.38 -1.40 -3.58
N GLN A 39 8.23 -2.09 -3.55
CA GLN A 39 7.55 -2.52 -4.76
C GLN A 39 6.65 -1.42 -5.35
N PRO A 40 6.84 -1.05 -6.63
CA PRO A 40 5.98 -0.06 -7.30
C PRO A 40 4.57 -0.58 -7.51
N SER A 41 4.41 -1.90 -7.62
CA SER A 41 3.14 -2.62 -7.73
C SER A 41 3.19 -3.89 -6.87
N ILE A 42 2.03 -4.34 -6.39
CA ILE A 42 1.89 -5.60 -5.66
C ILE A 42 0.66 -6.35 -6.18
N ASN A 43 0.56 -7.65 -5.90
CA ASN A 43 -0.62 -8.41 -6.29
C ASN A 43 -1.87 -7.91 -5.53
N THR A 44 -3.04 -8.15 -6.11
CA THR A 44 -4.32 -7.64 -5.61
C THR A 44 -4.75 -8.28 -4.29
N ASP A 45 -4.40 -9.55 -4.04
CA ASP A 45 -4.69 -10.21 -2.75
C ASP A 45 -3.93 -9.54 -1.59
N MET A 46 -2.64 -9.28 -1.77
CA MET A 46 -1.79 -8.58 -0.81
C MET A 46 -2.30 -7.15 -0.60
N LEU A 47 -2.64 -6.45 -1.67
CA LEU A 47 -3.23 -5.12 -1.59
C LEU A 47 -4.54 -5.14 -0.78
N MET A 48 -5.39 -6.13 -0.98
CA MET A 48 -6.64 -6.29 -0.22
C MET A 48 -6.40 -6.56 1.26
N ARG A 49 -5.45 -7.44 1.59
CA ARG A 49 -5.07 -7.73 2.98
C ARG A 49 -4.55 -6.49 3.70
N ILE A 50 -3.69 -5.72 3.03
CA ILE A 50 -3.13 -4.47 3.56
C ILE A 50 -4.22 -3.40 3.70
N SER A 51 -5.09 -3.26 2.70
CA SER A 51 -6.23 -2.33 2.73
C SER A 51 -7.12 -2.60 3.94
N LYS A 52 -7.44 -3.88 4.19
CA LYS A 52 -8.20 -4.30 5.39
C LYS A 52 -7.44 -4.06 6.68
N ALA A 53 -6.13 -4.34 6.70
CA ALA A 53 -5.30 -4.17 7.89
C ALA A 53 -5.21 -2.68 8.31
N LEU A 54 -5.03 -1.78 7.35
CA LEU A 54 -4.93 -0.33 7.56
C LEU A 54 -6.28 0.38 7.51
N ASN A 55 -7.38 -0.33 7.20
CA ASN A 55 -8.71 0.27 7.02
C ASN A 55 -8.67 1.47 6.04
N HIS A 56 -7.95 1.29 4.92
CA HIS A 56 -7.77 2.29 3.87
C HIS A 56 -7.94 1.63 2.51
N ASP A 57 -8.70 2.25 1.60
CA ASP A 57 -8.98 1.67 0.28
C ASP A 57 -7.92 2.08 -0.74
N PHE A 58 -6.85 1.30 -0.82
CA PHE A 58 -5.79 1.53 -1.80
C PHE A 58 -6.24 1.22 -3.26
N PHE A 59 -7.34 0.52 -3.47
CA PHE A 59 -7.89 0.34 -4.82
C PHE A 59 -8.54 1.62 -5.31
N GLN A 60 -9.25 2.33 -4.42
CA GLN A 60 -9.78 3.65 -4.72
C GLN A 60 -8.66 4.61 -5.10
N ASP A 61 -7.56 4.64 -4.34
CA ASP A 61 -6.38 5.45 -4.67
C ASP A 61 -5.94 5.16 -6.12
N LEU A 62 -5.66 3.90 -6.45
CA LEU A 62 -5.26 3.50 -7.81
C LEU A 62 -6.28 3.91 -8.88
N SER A 63 -7.58 3.79 -8.60
CA SER A 63 -8.64 4.15 -9.55
C SER A 63 -8.67 5.65 -9.87
N GLN A 64 -8.34 6.50 -8.88
CA GLN A 64 -8.27 7.95 -9.09
C GLN A 64 -7.14 8.31 -10.05
N TYR A 65 -5.99 7.63 -9.95
CA TYR A 65 -4.90 7.84 -10.89
C TYR A 65 -5.21 7.38 -12.31
N VAL A 66 -6.02 6.32 -12.48
CA VAL A 66 -6.50 5.91 -13.80
C VAL A 66 -7.51 6.92 -14.37
N SER A 67 -8.32 7.51 -13.50
CA SER A 67 -9.35 8.48 -13.87
C SER A 67 -8.79 9.89 -14.11
N GLN A 68 -7.55 10.15 -13.70
CA GLN A 68 -6.90 11.43 -13.93
C GLN A 68 -6.58 11.55 -15.43
N PRO A 69 -7.09 12.59 -16.13
CA PRO A 69 -6.72 12.79 -17.52
C PRO A 69 -5.19 12.92 -17.62
N PRO A 70 -4.55 12.34 -18.66
CA PRO A 70 -3.11 12.52 -18.85
C PRO A 70 -2.84 14.02 -18.81
N ALA A 71 -1.90 14.45 -17.97
CA ALA A 71 -1.46 15.83 -17.95
C ALA A 71 -1.00 16.16 -19.38
N GLU A 72 -1.77 17.00 -20.08
CA GLU A 72 -1.42 17.45 -21.42
C GLU A 72 -0.05 18.14 -21.34
N PRO A 73 0.89 17.82 -22.25
CA PRO A 73 2.22 18.42 -22.29
C PRO A 73 2.18 19.91 -22.67
#